data_AF-A0A2I1M3P4-F1
#
_entry.id   AF-A0A2I1M3P4-F1
#
_cell.length_a   1.000
_cell.length_b   1.000
_cell.length_c   1.000
_cell.angle_alpha   90.00
_cell.angle_beta   90.00
_cell.angle_gamma   90.00
#
_symmetry.space_group_name_H-M   'P 1'
#
loop_
_entity.id
_entity.type
_entity.pdbx_description
1 polymer ?
#
loop_
_entity_poly.entity_id
_entity_poly.type
_entity_poly.pdbx_seq_one_letter_code
_entity_poly.pdbx_strand_id
1 'polypeptide(L)'
;MNNLTMPVFKTIYKRKPAKIFMSFGIFPILIMIISLLPTNFMQIGGIDNSMSFMDFFDLCQSIVFDTVLPLVALIYLIIYSINQEIEKGTLYLYKDLDRNKIIDAKIKSIILVYVVFSLITFLAALIAYYSHFKNLSYGSGEFISSIRSDRETMWISLIGKLYIYNNYSYCCIFIN
;
A
#
# COMPACT_ATOMS: atom_id res chain seq x y z
N MET A 1 4.95 -14.41 -26.69
CA MET A 1 4.50 -15.07 -25.43
C MET A 1 3.89 -13.99 -24.53
N ASN A 2 2.57 -13.97 -24.44
CA ASN A 2 1.79 -12.92 -23.80
C ASN A 2 2.05 -12.86 -22.28
N ASN A 3 2.37 -11.66 -21.78
CA ASN A 3 2.50 -11.22 -20.39
C ASN A 3 2.48 -12.30 -19.28
N LEU A 4 3.67 -12.75 -18.86
CA LEU A 4 3.89 -13.59 -17.67
C LEU A 4 3.49 -12.90 -16.36
N THR A 5 3.33 -11.57 -16.37
CA THR A 5 2.99 -10.75 -15.20
C THR A 5 1.64 -11.12 -14.58
N MET A 6 0.59 -11.28 -15.39
CA MET A 6 -0.76 -11.56 -14.87
C MET A 6 -0.86 -12.95 -14.18
N PRO A 7 -0.33 -14.04 -14.76
CA PRO A 7 -0.27 -15.33 -14.07
C PRO A 7 0.55 -15.30 -12.77
N VAL A 8 1.71 -14.62 -12.77
CA VAL A 8 2.57 -14.49 -11.59
C VAL A 8 1.86 -13.68 -10.50
N PHE A 9 1.21 -12.57 -10.86
CA PHE A 9 0.39 -11.78 -9.95
C PHE A 9 -0.72 -12.59 -9.28
N LYS A 10 -1.53 -13.33 -10.06
CA LYS A 10 -2.61 -14.17 -9.51
C LYS A 10 -2.08 -15.18 -8.49
N THR A 11 -0.88 -15.69 -8.72
CA THR A 11 -0.22 -16.62 -7.80
C THR A 11 0.22 -15.91 -6.53
N ILE A 12 0.90 -14.76 -6.65
CA ILE A 12 1.38 -13.96 -5.52
C ILE A 12 0.20 -13.47 -4.66
N TYR A 13 -0.84 -12.93 -5.27
CA TYR A 13 -2.01 -12.38 -4.60
C TYR A 13 -2.76 -13.40 -3.74
N LYS A 14 -2.80 -14.67 -4.15
CA LYS A 14 -3.46 -15.75 -3.38
C LYS A 14 -2.68 -16.19 -2.15
N ARG A 15 -1.40 -15.84 -2.03
CA ARG A 15 -0.54 -16.26 -0.90
C ARG A 15 -1.01 -15.63 0.41
N LYS A 16 -0.84 -16.36 1.51
CA LYS A 16 -1.13 -15.88 2.88
C LYS A 16 -0.50 -14.51 3.19
N PRO A 17 0.81 -14.27 2.95
CA PRO A 17 1.42 -12.96 3.21
C PRO A 17 0.76 -11.80 2.44
N ALA A 18 0.34 -12.03 1.19
CA ALA A 18 -0.34 -11.00 0.41
C ALA A 18 -1.69 -10.63 1.03
N LYS A 19 -2.45 -11.63 1.51
CA LYS A 19 -3.74 -11.38 2.19
C LYS A 19 -3.57 -10.62 3.50
N ILE A 20 -2.54 -10.94 4.28
CA ILE A 20 -2.21 -10.21 5.51
C ILE A 20 -1.89 -8.75 5.18
N PHE A 21 -1.01 -8.52 4.19
CA PHE A 21 -0.70 -7.18 3.73
C PHE A 21 -1.95 -6.39 3.28
N MET A 22 -2.83 -7.03 2.50
CA MET A 22 -4.09 -6.44 2.04
C MET A 22 -5.04 -6.06 3.20
N SER A 23 -5.04 -6.82 4.29
CA SER A 23 -5.91 -6.51 5.44
C SER A 23 -5.55 -5.19 6.12
N PHE A 24 -4.28 -4.79 6.09
CA PHE A 24 -3.85 -3.47 6.57
C PHE A 24 -4.38 -2.33 5.69
N GLY A 25 -4.88 -2.60 4.48
CA GLY A 25 -5.53 -1.58 3.66
C GLY A 25 -6.87 -1.09 4.25
N ILE A 26 -7.45 -1.85 5.17
CA ILE A 26 -8.69 -1.49 5.87
C ILE A 26 -8.42 -0.51 7.03
N PHE A 27 -7.15 -0.15 7.26
CA PHE A 27 -6.72 0.73 8.34
C PHE A 27 -7.50 2.05 8.49
N PRO A 28 -7.90 2.79 7.42
CA PRO A 28 -8.68 4.02 7.58
C PRO A 28 -10.02 3.81 8.31
N ILE A 29 -10.68 2.65 8.11
CA ILE A 29 -11.91 2.29 8.81
C ILE A 29 -11.62 1.99 10.28
N LEU A 30 -10.49 1.37 10.58
CA LEU A 30 -10.06 1.11 11.94
C LEU A 30 -9.82 2.43 12.71
N ILE A 31 -9.18 3.43 12.09
CA ILE A 31 -9.02 4.76 12.70
C ILE A 31 -10.39 5.41 12.94
N MET A 32 -11.32 5.30 11.99
CA MET A 32 -12.69 5.81 12.19
C MET A 32 -13.36 5.21 13.44
N ILE A 33 -13.25 3.89 13.63
CA ILE A 33 -13.81 3.21 14.81
C ILE A 33 -13.13 3.69 16.09
N ILE A 34 -11.80 3.82 16.09
CA ILE A 34 -11.03 4.30 17.25
C ILE A 34 -11.39 5.75 17.59
N SER A 35 -11.62 6.59 16.59
CA SER A 35 -12.01 7.99 16.79
C SER A 35 -13.37 8.15 17.49
N LEU A 36 -14.22 7.11 17.51
CA LEU A 36 -15.48 7.11 18.27
C LEU A 36 -15.28 6.73 19.74
N LEU A 37 -14.14 6.15 20.09
CA LEU A 37 -13.82 5.76 21.46
C LEU A 37 -13.15 6.93 22.19
N PRO A 38 -13.41 7.13 23.50
CA PRO A 38 -12.78 8.18 24.31
C PRO A 38 -11.34 7.81 24.67
N THR A 39 -10.50 7.54 23.66
CA THR A 39 -9.10 7.15 23.83
C THR A 39 -8.20 8.11 23.06
N ASN A 40 -7.04 8.44 23.63
CA ASN A 40 -6.03 9.32 22.99
C ASN A 40 -5.16 8.58 21.96
N PHE A 41 -5.60 7.42 21.47
CA PHE A 41 -4.79 6.57 20.62
C PHE A 41 -5.03 6.92 19.15
N MET A 42 -3.96 7.30 18.43
CA MET A 42 -4.00 7.67 17.00
C MET A 42 -5.12 8.67 16.64
N GLN A 43 -5.33 9.68 17.47
CA GLN A 43 -6.24 10.77 17.12
C GLN A 43 -5.62 11.60 16.00
N ILE A 44 -6.40 11.78 14.93
CA ILE A 44 -6.06 12.68 13.85
C ILE A 44 -6.52 14.07 14.27
N GLY A 45 -5.60 15.03 14.26
CA GLY A 45 -5.87 16.43 14.55
C GLY A 45 -5.25 17.31 13.47
N GLY A 46 -5.79 18.52 13.32
CA GLY A 46 -5.36 19.46 12.30
C GLY A 46 -5.88 20.85 12.56
N ILE A 47 -5.50 21.78 11.69
CA ILE A 47 -6.06 23.12 11.66
C ILE A 47 -7.52 23.02 11.20
N ASP A 48 -8.39 23.89 11.72
CA ASP A 48 -9.80 23.87 11.36
C ASP A 48 -10.00 24.01 9.84
N ASN A 49 -10.87 23.17 9.30
CA ASN A 49 -11.24 23.12 7.89
C ASN A 49 -10.07 22.94 6.90
N SER A 50 -8.92 22.38 7.32
CA SER A 50 -7.74 22.24 6.46
C SER A 50 -7.56 20.85 5.84
N MET A 51 -8.16 19.80 6.41
CA MET A 51 -7.91 18.43 5.96
C MET A 51 -8.85 18.03 4.83
N SER A 52 -8.32 17.95 3.60
CA SER A 52 -9.04 17.39 2.45
C SER A 52 -9.03 15.86 2.47
N PHE A 53 -9.88 15.22 1.67
CA PHE A 53 -9.91 13.77 1.54
C PHE A 53 -8.55 13.19 1.09
N MET A 54 -7.89 13.82 0.12
CA MET A 54 -6.61 13.31 -0.37
C MET A 54 -5.49 13.48 0.65
N ASP A 55 -5.53 14.52 1.49
CA ASP A 55 -4.60 14.67 2.61
C ASP A 55 -4.82 13.58 3.66
N PHE A 56 -6.09 13.27 3.96
CA PHE A 56 -6.44 12.16 4.85
C PHE A 56 -5.99 10.81 4.30
N PHE A 57 -6.15 10.57 2.99
CA PHE A 57 -5.64 9.37 2.33
C PHE A 57 -4.11 9.28 2.40
N ASP A 58 -3.40 10.38 2.11
CA ASP A 58 -1.94 10.43 2.20
C ASP A 58 -1.45 10.12 3.62
N LEU A 59 -2.10 10.72 4.62
CA LEU A 59 -1.84 10.49 6.05
C LEU A 59 -2.08 9.03 6.43
N CYS A 60 -3.19 8.43 6.00
CA CYS A 60 -3.46 7.02 6.26
C CYS A 60 -2.38 6.12 5.65
N GLN A 61 -1.91 6.41 4.43
CA GLN A 61 -0.80 5.67 3.85
C GLN A 61 0.48 5.83 4.65
N SER A 62 0.84 7.05 5.07
CA SER A 62 2.03 7.28 5.88
C SER A 62 1.99 6.45 7.16
N ILE A 63 0.89 6.51 7.92
CA ILE A 63 0.77 5.78 9.19
C ILE A 63 0.91 4.26 9.01
N VAL A 64 0.31 3.69 7.96
CA VAL A 64 0.46 2.25 7.70
C VAL A 64 1.92 1.86 7.50
N PHE A 65 2.69 2.67 6.78
CA PHE A 65 4.07 2.34 6.44
C PHE A 65 5.09 2.76 7.49
N ASP A 66 4.77 3.76 8.30
CA ASP A 66 5.51 4.08 9.52
C ASP A 66 5.33 2.98 10.59
N THR A 67 4.24 2.23 10.51
CA THR A 67 4.02 1.05 11.35
C THR A 67 4.89 -0.11 10.87
N VAL A 68 5.57 -0.79 11.80
CA VAL A 68 6.48 -1.90 11.48
C VAL A 68 5.75 -3.09 10.84
N LEU A 69 4.51 -3.37 11.24
CA LEU A 69 3.79 -4.59 10.83
C LEU A 69 3.49 -4.68 9.32
N PRO A 70 2.92 -3.66 8.66
CA PRO A 70 2.65 -3.73 7.22
C PRO A 70 3.93 -3.81 6.39
N LEU A 71 4.99 -3.12 6.82
CA LEU A 71 6.30 -3.16 6.20
C LEU A 71 6.92 -4.56 6.29
N VAL A 72 6.88 -5.21 7.46
CA VAL A 72 7.36 -6.58 7.63
C VAL A 72 6.54 -7.57 6.80
N ALA A 73 5.21 -7.41 6.72
CA ALA A 73 4.36 -8.25 5.89
C ALA A 73 4.71 -8.12 4.40
N LEU A 74 5.04 -6.91 3.93
CA LEU A 74 5.50 -6.65 2.57
C LEU A 74 6.85 -7.31 2.28
N ILE A 75 7.84 -7.13 3.17
CA ILE A 75 9.15 -7.78 3.04
C ILE A 75 8.99 -9.30 3.02
N TYR A 76 8.21 -9.85 3.94
CA TYR A 76 7.95 -11.28 4.00
C TYR A 76 7.27 -11.80 2.73
N LEU A 77 6.35 -11.03 2.12
CA LEU A 77 5.77 -11.36 0.82
C LEU A 77 6.83 -11.47 -0.27
N ILE A 78 7.76 -10.51 -0.33
CA ILE A 78 8.82 -10.47 -1.35
C ILE A 78 9.74 -11.68 -1.20
N ILE A 79 10.26 -11.92 0.01
CA ILE A 79 11.15 -13.05 0.33
C ILE A 79 10.45 -14.38 0.02
N TYR A 80 9.22 -14.56 0.52
CA TYR A 80 8.44 -15.76 0.28
C TYR A 80 8.15 -15.98 -1.21
N SER A 81 8.05 -14.90 -2.00
CA SER A 81 7.80 -15.01 -3.43
C SER A 81 8.96 -15.54 -4.26
N ILE A 82 10.19 -15.42 -3.73
CA ILE A 82 11.42 -15.93 -4.33
C ILE A 82 11.74 -17.30 -3.74
N ASN A 83 11.84 -17.41 -2.42
CA ASN A 83 12.39 -18.60 -1.75
C ASN A 83 11.49 -19.83 -1.87
N GLN A 84 10.17 -19.64 -1.92
CA GLN A 84 9.24 -20.76 -2.12
C GLN A 84 9.52 -21.55 -3.42
N GLU A 85 10.02 -20.89 -4.47
CA GLU A 85 10.29 -21.55 -5.74
C GLU A 85 11.64 -22.27 -5.78
N ILE A 86 12.60 -21.81 -4.96
CA ILE A 86 13.88 -22.47 -4.73
C ILE A 86 13.64 -23.74 -3.94
N GLU A 87 12.91 -23.66 -2.81
CA GLU A 87 12.59 -24.82 -1.96
C GLU A 87 11.79 -25.89 -2.69
N LYS A 88 10.84 -25.50 -3.55
CA LYS A 88 10.01 -26.44 -4.31
C LYS A 88 10.69 -26.99 -5.56
N GLY A 89 11.92 -26.56 -5.87
CA GLY A 89 12.63 -26.94 -7.10
C GLY A 89 11.94 -26.44 -8.39
N THR A 90 10.88 -25.66 -8.29
CA THR A 90 10.15 -25.13 -9.45
C THR A 90 10.98 -24.13 -10.23
N LEU A 91 12.05 -23.56 -9.64
CA LEU A 91 13.01 -22.74 -10.36
C LEU A 91 13.68 -23.52 -11.52
N TYR A 92 13.86 -24.84 -11.36
CA TYR A 92 14.42 -25.72 -12.41
C TYR A 92 13.48 -25.93 -13.60
N LEU A 93 12.15 -25.74 -13.42
CA LEU A 93 11.16 -25.89 -14.48
C LEU A 93 11.15 -24.70 -15.45
N TYR A 94 11.83 -23.60 -15.11
CA TYR A 94 11.96 -22.42 -15.96
C TYR A 94 13.15 -22.49 -16.93
N LYS A 95 13.73 -23.68 -17.18
CA LYS A 95 14.92 -23.82 -18.04
C LYS A 95 14.70 -23.27 -19.46
N ASP A 96 13.45 -23.25 -19.93
CA ASP A 96 13.07 -22.74 -21.26
C ASP A 96 12.67 -21.25 -21.28
N LEU A 97 12.72 -20.56 -20.12
CA LEU A 97 12.32 -19.17 -19.96
C LEU A 97 13.49 -18.30 -19.49
N ASP A 98 13.67 -17.14 -20.11
CA ASP A 98 14.72 -16.19 -19.70
C ASP A 98 14.53 -15.78 -18.24
N ARG A 99 15.56 -16.00 -17.41
CA ARG A 99 15.56 -15.67 -15.98
C ARG A 99 15.19 -14.20 -15.72
N ASN A 100 15.70 -13.29 -16.55
CA ASN A 100 15.42 -11.85 -16.44
C ASN A 100 13.93 -11.52 -16.66
N LYS A 101 13.25 -12.23 -17.57
CA LYS A 101 11.82 -12.02 -17.83
C LYS A 101 10.95 -12.48 -16.66
N ILE A 102 11.37 -13.54 -15.95
CA ILE A 102 10.67 -14.05 -14.77
C ILE A 102 10.83 -13.08 -13.59
N ILE A 103 12.05 -12.59 -13.36
CA ILE A 103 12.34 -11.63 -12.29
C ILE A 103 11.57 -10.31 -12.54
N ASP A 104 11.59 -9.78 -13.76
CA ASP A 104 10.82 -8.58 -14.12
C ASP A 104 9.31 -8.80 -13.95
N ALA A 105 8.80 -9.97 -14.33
CA ALA A 105 7.40 -10.32 -14.11
C ALA A 105 7.02 -10.37 -12.61
N LYS A 106 7.92 -10.85 -11.75
CA LYS A 106 7.73 -10.86 -10.28
C LYS A 106 7.73 -9.46 -9.70
N ILE A 107 8.70 -8.62 -10.06
CA ILE A 107 8.78 -7.21 -9.61
C ILE A 107 7.49 -6.49 -9.97
N LYS A 108 7.08 -6.56 -11.24
CA LYS A 108 5.82 -5.97 -11.71
C LYS A 108 4.60 -6.51 -10.96
N SER A 109 4.60 -7.80 -10.63
CA SER A 109 3.51 -8.41 -9.86
C SER A 109 3.45 -7.93 -8.42
N ILE A 110 4.60 -7.75 -7.75
CA ILE A 110 4.69 -7.19 -6.39
C ILE A 110 4.24 -5.72 -6.39
N ILE A 111 4.66 -4.95 -7.38
CA ILE A 111 4.18 -3.57 -7.57
C ILE A 111 2.66 -3.56 -7.77
N LEU A 112 2.10 -4.51 -8.53
CA LEU A 112 0.65 -4.63 -8.73
C LEU A 112 -0.08 -4.96 -7.42
N VAL A 113 0.50 -5.81 -6.54
CA VAL A 113 -0.02 -6.04 -5.18
C VAL A 113 -0.06 -4.73 -4.39
N TYR A 114 0.99 -3.91 -4.44
CA TYR A 114 0.98 -2.59 -3.80
C TYR A 114 -0.10 -1.67 -4.36
N VAL A 115 -0.29 -1.64 -5.68
CA VAL A 115 -1.35 -0.84 -6.32
C VAL A 115 -2.74 -1.27 -5.85
N VAL A 116 -3.00 -2.58 -5.78
CA VAL A 116 -4.27 -3.12 -5.27
C VAL A 116 -4.46 -2.78 -3.78
N PHE A 117 -3.40 -2.88 -2.98
CA PHE A 117 -3.42 -2.43 -1.59
C PHE A 117 -3.80 -0.94 -1.50
N SER A 118 -3.15 -0.07 -2.29
CA SER A 118 -3.42 1.36 -2.34
C SER A 118 -4.88 1.66 -2.71
N LEU A 119 -5.45 0.92 -3.65
CA LEU A 119 -6.87 1.03 -4.04
C LEU A 119 -7.82 0.63 -2.91
N ILE A 120 -7.50 -0.44 -2.15
CA ILE A 120 -8.30 -0.84 -0.99
C ILE A 120 -8.26 0.28 0.07
N THR A 121 -7.07 0.79 0.37
CA THR A 121 -6.88 1.91 1.31
C THR A 121 -7.63 3.15 0.85
N PHE A 122 -7.62 3.45 -0.44
CA PHE A 122 -8.35 4.58 -1.01
C PHE A 122 -9.85 4.45 -0.80
N LEU A 123 -10.44 3.29 -1.10
CA LEU A 123 -11.87 3.03 -0.90
C LEU A 123 -12.24 3.06 0.58
N ALA A 124 -11.42 2.45 1.45
CA ALA A 124 -11.62 2.48 2.90
C ALA A 124 -11.55 3.92 3.44
N ALA A 125 -10.58 4.71 2.98
CA ALA A 125 -10.43 6.11 3.35
C ALA A 125 -11.60 6.96 2.86
N LEU A 126 -12.12 6.69 1.66
CA LEU A 126 -13.27 7.41 1.12
C LEU A 126 -14.49 7.21 2.02
N ILE A 127 -14.77 5.97 2.40
CA ILE A 127 -15.85 5.64 3.32
C ILE A 127 -15.64 6.33 4.67
N ALA A 128 -14.45 6.21 5.26
CA ALA A 128 -14.15 6.78 6.57
C ALA A 128 -14.25 8.31 6.58
N TYR A 129 -13.70 8.97 5.56
CA TYR A 129 -13.64 10.42 5.49
C TYR A 129 -15.03 11.04 5.35
N TYR A 130 -15.82 10.59 4.37
CA TYR A 130 -17.13 11.17 4.12
C TYR A 130 -18.18 10.76 5.17
N SER A 131 -17.99 9.65 5.88
CA SER A 131 -18.92 9.23 6.94
C SER A 131 -18.65 9.94 8.26
N HIS A 132 -17.37 10.11 8.65
CA HIS A 132 -16.99 10.58 9.98
C HIS A 132 -16.14 11.85 9.95
N PHE A 133 -14.99 11.82 9.29
CA PHE A 133 -13.99 12.90 9.42
C PHE A 133 -14.42 14.24 8.80
N LYS A 134 -15.29 14.22 7.79
CA LYS A 134 -15.90 15.45 7.24
C LYS A 134 -16.66 16.26 8.29
N ASN A 135 -17.24 15.61 9.30
CA ASN A 135 -18.08 16.28 10.29
C ASN A 135 -17.28 16.81 11.50
N LEU A 136 -15.95 16.62 11.52
CA LEU A 136 -15.07 17.11 12.57
C LEU A 136 -14.54 18.51 12.21
N SER A 137 -14.06 19.27 13.20
CA SER A 137 -13.68 20.69 13.02
C SER A 137 -12.58 20.91 11.97
N TYR A 138 -11.69 19.93 11.79
CA TYR A 138 -10.59 19.98 10.82
C TYR A 138 -10.97 19.45 9.42
N GLY A 139 -12.15 18.84 9.25
CA GLY A 139 -12.58 18.27 7.97
C GLY A 139 -13.06 19.35 7.01
N SER A 140 -12.35 19.57 5.91
CA SER A 140 -12.75 20.58 4.92
C SER A 140 -13.95 20.16 4.05
N GLY A 141 -14.15 18.86 3.89
CA GLY A 141 -15.14 18.29 2.98
C GLY A 141 -14.76 18.39 1.51
N GLU A 142 -13.60 18.97 1.18
CA GLU A 142 -13.06 19.04 -0.18
C GLU A 142 -12.37 17.73 -0.56
N PHE A 143 -12.46 17.35 -1.84
CA PHE A 143 -11.76 16.16 -2.34
C PHE A 143 -10.24 16.38 -2.40
N ILE A 144 -9.82 17.55 -2.87
CA ILE A 144 -8.42 18.02 -2.94
C ILE A 144 -8.38 19.40 -2.27
N SER A 145 -7.35 19.66 -1.48
CA SER A 145 -7.17 20.96 -0.83
C SER A 145 -7.13 22.11 -1.84
N SER A 146 -7.96 23.12 -1.60
CA SER A 146 -7.95 24.40 -2.32
C SER A 146 -6.62 25.14 -2.14
N ILE A 147 -5.96 24.96 -0.99
CA ILE A 147 -4.67 25.56 -0.67
C ILE A 147 -3.59 24.97 -1.56
N ARG A 148 -2.85 25.84 -2.24
CA ARG A 148 -1.84 25.43 -3.23
C ARG A 148 -0.66 24.67 -2.62
N SER A 149 -0.14 25.12 -1.48
CA SER A 149 0.98 24.48 -0.79
C SER A 149 0.67 23.04 -0.39
N ASP A 150 -0.53 22.81 0.12
CA ASP A 150 -0.94 21.52 0.66
C ASP A 150 -1.11 20.52 -0.48
N ARG A 151 -1.75 20.97 -1.57
CA ARG A 151 -1.89 20.19 -2.81
C ARG A 151 -0.55 19.81 -3.43
N GLU A 152 0.41 20.73 -3.48
CA GLU A 152 1.75 20.43 -4.00
C GLU A 152 2.48 19.40 -3.14
N THR A 153 2.39 19.55 -1.80
CA THR A 153 3.00 18.63 -0.84
C THR A 153 2.40 17.23 -0.93
N MET A 154 1.08 17.13 -1.05
CA MET A 154 0.33 15.88 -1.21
C MET A 154 0.79 15.11 -2.46
N TRP A 155 0.92 15.78 -3.61
CA TRP A 155 1.39 15.12 -4.84
C TRP A 155 2.83 14.64 -4.73
N ILE A 156 3.72 15.45 -4.13
CA ILE A 156 5.11 15.08 -3.90
C ILE A 156 5.19 13.85 -2.98
N SER A 157 4.38 13.82 -1.91
CA SER A 157 4.30 12.69 -0.97
C SER A 157 3.88 11.40 -1.67
N LEU A 158 2.78 11.42 -2.44
CA LEU A 158 2.27 10.24 -3.15
C LEU A 158 3.26 9.70 -4.20
N ILE A 159 3.89 10.58 -4.98
CA ILE A 159 4.88 10.20 -5.99
C ILE A 159 6.15 9.66 -5.30
N GLY A 160 6.59 10.33 -4.23
CA GLY A 160 7.75 9.91 -3.44
C GLY A 160 7.55 8.51 -2.84
N LYS A 161 6.39 8.24 -2.27
CA LYS A 161 5.99 6.91 -1.78
C LYS A 161 6.09 5.85 -2.87
N LEU A 162 5.46 6.09 -4.03
CA LEU A 162 5.53 5.15 -5.17
C LEU A 162 6.96 4.86 -5.60
N TYR A 163 7.82 5.89 -5.66
CA TYR A 163 9.23 5.72 -6.01
C TYR A 163 9.98 4.88 -4.98
N ILE A 164 9.77 5.12 -3.68
CA ILE A 164 10.39 4.35 -2.60
C ILE A 164 9.98 2.88 -2.68
N TYR A 165 8.68 2.57 -2.84
CA TYR A 165 8.22 1.18 -2.93
C TYR A 165 8.79 0.42 -4.12
N ASN A 166 8.93 1.11 -5.25
CA ASN A 166 9.55 0.53 -6.43
C ASN A 166 10.99 0.11 -6.11
N ASN A 167 11.79 1.03 -5.58
CA ASN A 167 13.19 0.76 -5.20
C ASN A 167 13.30 -0.32 -4.12
N TYR A 168 12.42 -0.32 -3.11
CA TYR A 168 12.40 -1.33 -2.06
C TYR A 168 12.15 -2.74 -2.62
N SER A 169 11.24 -2.85 -3.57
CA SER A 169 10.95 -4.11 -4.27
C SER A 169 12.16 -4.62 -5.02
N TYR A 170 12.94 -3.74 -5.68
CA TYR A 170 14.20 -4.13 -6.32
C TYR A 170 15.24 -4.58 -5.28
N CYS A 171 15.50 -3.79 -4.22
CA CYS A 171 16.50 -4.11 -3.21
C CYS A 171 16.24 -5.47 -2.53
N CYS A 172 15.02 -5.75 -2.09
CA CYS A 172 14.71 -7.01 -1.40
C CYS A 172 14.88 -8.26 -2.28
N ILE A 173 14.83 -8.10 -3.61
CA ILE A 173 15.00 -9.20 -4.57
C ILE A 173 16.47 -9.47 -4.86
N PHE A 174 17.32 -8.43 -4.87
CA PHE A 174 18.76 -8.57 -5.11
C PHE A 174 19.59 -8.91 -3.87
N ILE A 175 19.02 -8.76 -2.66
CA ILE A 175 19.68 -9.11 -1.39
C ILE A 175 19.48 -10.61 -1.03
N ASN A 176 18.51 -11.30 -1.62
CA ASN A 176 18.39 -12.78 -1.54
C ASN A 176 19.18 -13.45 -2.66
#